data_AF-A0A2V5XPS4-F1
#
_entry.id   AF-A0A2V5XPS4-F1
#
_cell.length_a   1.000
_cell.length_b   1.000
_cell.length_c   1.000
_cell.angle_alpha   90.00
_cell.angle_beta   90.00
_cell.angle_gamma   90.00
#
_symmetry.space_group_name_H-M   'P 1'
#
loop_
_entity.id
_entity.type
_entity.pdbx_description
1 polymer ?
#
loop_
_entity_poly.entity_id
_entity_poly.type
_entity_poly.pdbx_seq_one_letter_code
_entity_poly.pdbx_strand_id
1 'polypeptide(L)'
;MTATGDHDVAAATYARLAQWMLWILLPLVAVMSLAGGTILLIYGPAFQQGGVWLGIVALASAINAFVALGETVIMVQRPHLNLLHSSITCTVAAAGLLWLIPRFGVMGAAFGILLPYVVQGILRYTTLRWVFHWKDSWSDIRPPLIAAGIALIPALVCRTFLGGIAGQVVSAAAFLAVFGVQWLQHHIHRKDKRP
;
A
#
# COMPACT_ATOMS: atom_id res chain seq x y z
N MET A 1 -24.42 -22.78 17.43
CA MET A 1 -23.55 -21.97 16.55
C MET A 1 -24.32 -20.71 16.22
N THR A 2 -24.06 -19.60 16.93
CA THR A 2 -24.78 -18.33 16.74
C THR A 2 -24.03 -17.48 15.73
N ALA A 3 -24.75 -16.86 14.78
CA ALA A 3 -24.21 -16.08 13.66
C ALA A 3 -23.21 -14.97 14.06
N THR A 4 -23.22 -14.54 15.31
CA THR A 4 -22.26 -13.58 15.89
C THR A 4 -20.83 -14.10 15.98
N GLY A 5 -20.63 -15.40 16.27
CA GLY A 5 -19.28 -15.98 16.39
C GLY A 5 -18.53 -16.08 15.05
N ASP A 6 -19.26 -16.18 13.95
CA ASP A 6 -18.69 -16.27 12.59
C ASP A 6 -18.17 -14.92 12.11
N HIS A 7 -18.82 -13.82 12.50
CA HIS A 7 -18.39 -12.46 12.16
C HIS A 7 -17.07 -12.07 12.82
N ASP A 8 -16.87 -12.43 14.09
CA ASP A 8 -15.62 -12.14 14.81
C ASP A 8 -14.43 -12.94 14.27
N VAL A 9 -14.67 -14.20 13.87
CA VAL A 9 -13.64 -15.06 13.25
C VAL A 9 -13.27 -14.57 11.85
N ALA A 10 -14.26 -14.19 11.03
CA ALA A 10 -14.01 -13.57 9.73
C ALA A 10 -13.24 -12.26 9.89
N ALA A 11 -13.57 -11.48 10.92
CA ALA A 11 -12.93 -10.23 11.21
C ALA A 11 -11.44 -10.36 11.56
N ALA A 12 -11.11 -11.29 12.45
CA ALA A 12 -9.75 -11.59 12.84
C ALA A 12 -8.92 -12.17 11.68
N THR A 13 -9.54 -12.98 10.82
CA THR A 13 -8.88 -13.55 9.64
C THR A 13 -8.52 -12.47 8.63
N TYR A 14 -9.45 -11.56 8.33
CA TYR A 14 -9.21 -10.44 7.43
C TYR A 14 -8.13 -9.49 7.95
N ALA A 15 -8.16 -9.13 9.24
CA ALA A 15 -7.14 -8.29 9.87
C ALA A 15 -5.74 -8.90 9.75
N ARG A 16 -5.64 -10.23 9.95
CA ARG A 16 -4.39 -10.97 9.80
C ARG A 16 -3.89 -10.98 8.35
N LEU A 17 -4.78 -11.15 7.38
CA LEU A 17 -4.43 -11.09 5.96
C LEU A 17 -3.98 -9.68 5.55
N ALA A 18 -4.71 -8.64 5.97
CA ALA A 18 -4.36 -7.25 5.73
C ALA A 18 -2.98 -6.90 6.31
N GLN A 19 -2.71 -7.35 7.54
CA GLN A 19 -1.40 -7.18 8.19
C GLN A 19 -0.29 -7.86 7.38
N TRP A 20 -0.48 -9.12 6.99
CA TRP A 20 0.50 -9.89 6.21
C TRP A 20 0.79 -9.25 4.86
N MET A 21 -0.25 -8.78 4.19
CA MET A 21 -0.09 -8.15 2.90
C MET A 21 0.61 -6.79 3.01
N LEU A 22 0.39 -6.00 4.08
CA LEU A 22 1.18 -4.79 4.31
C LEU A 22 2.66 -5.08 4.55
N TRP A 23 2.99 -6.18 5.25
CA TRP A 23 4.38 -6.63 5.39
C TRP A 23 5.05 -6.87 4.04
N ILE A 24 4.32 -7.30 3.00
CA ILE A 24 4.85 -7.50 1.65
C ILE A 24 4.83 -6.21 0.81
N LEU A 25 3.74 -5.44 0.88
CA LEU A 25 3.54 -4.26 0.04
C LEU A 25 4.46 -3.09 0.43
N LEU A 26 4.65 -2.83 1.73
CA LEU A 26 5.47 -1.71 2.21
C LEU A 26 6.93 -1.78 1.75
N PRO A 27 7.67 -2.92 1.87
CA PRO A 27 9.03 -2.98 1.37
C PRO A 27 9.09 -2.87 -0.15
N LEU A 28 8.09 -3.38 -0.87
CA LEU A 28 8.02 -3.25 -2.32
C LEU A 28 7.87 -1.79 -2.76
N VAL A 29 6.93 -1.06 -2.14
CA VAL A 29 6.74 0.39 -2.40
C VAL A 29 7.97 1.18 -2.02
N ALA A 30 8.60 0.88 -0.88
CA ALA A 30 9.79 1.57 -0.42
C ALA A 30 10.97 1.37 -1.39
N VAL A 31 11.22 0.15 -1.85
CA VAL A 31 12.27 -0.13 -2.84
C VAL A 31 11.98 0.58 -4.16
N MET A 32 10.74 0.51 -4.66
CA MET A 32 10.34 1.19 -5.90
C MET A 32 10.46 2.72 -5.78
N SER A 33 10.23 3.29 -4.60
CA SER A 33 10.33 4.74 -4.36
C SER A 33 11.77 5.20 -4.13
N LEU A 34 12.57 4.41 -3.42
CA LEU A 34 13.95 4.76 -3.06
C LEU A 34 14.93 4.45 -4.21
N ALA A 35 14.78 3.29 -4.85
CA ALA A 35 15.65 2.83 -5.92
C ALA A 35 15.04 2.96 -7.32
N GLY A 36 13.88 3.63 -7.46
CA GLY A 36 13.13 3.65 -8.72
C GLY A 36 13.92 4.17 -9.93
N GLY A 37 14.77 5.19 -9.73
CA GLY A 37 15.63 5.70 -10.81
C GLY A 37 16.68 4.69 -11.27
N THR A 38 17.26 3.93 -10.32
CA THR A 38 18.24 2.87 -10.61
C THR A 38 17.57 1.67 -11.28
N ILE A 39 16.37 1.29 -10.85
CA ILE A 39 15.59 0.23 -11.48
C ILE A 39 15.26 0.60 -12.93
N LEU A 40 14.83 1.84 -13.16
CA LEU A 40 14.51 2.33 -14.49
C LEU A 40 15.73 2.46 -15.40
N LEU A 41 16.93 2.60 -14.83
CA LEU A 41 18.18 2.66 -15.60
C LEU A 41 18.43 1.40 -16.43
N ILE A 42 17.87 0.24 -16.03
CA ILE A 42 17.93 -1.01 -16.79
C ILE A 42 17.31 -0.84 -18.19
N TYR A 43 16.30 0.03 -18.31
CA TYR A 43 15.64 0.35 -19.58
C TYR A 43 16.32 1.48 -20.35
N GLY A 44 17.33 2.13 -19.75
CA GLY A 44 18.16 3.15 -20.36
C GLY A 44 18.22 4.47 -19.56
N PRO A 45 19.22 5.34 -19.84
CA PRO A 45 19.43 6.58 -19.09
C PRO A 45 18.24 7.55 -19.12
N ALA A 46 17.48 7.56 -20.22
CA ALA A 46 16.31 8.41 -20.38
C ALA A 46 15.21 8.12 -19.34
N PHE A 47 15.12 6.88 -18.85
CA PHE A 47 14.09 6.45 -17.91
C PHE A 47 14.42 6.77 -16.45
N GLN A 48 15.66 7.14 -16.14
CA GLN A 48 16.09 7.45 -14.77
C GLN A 48 15.26 8.58 -14.14
N GLN A 49 14.82 9.54 -14.95
CA GLN A 49 13.97 10.66 -14.51
C GLN A 49 12.58 10.19 -14.02
N GLY A 50 12.14 9.01 -14.46
CA GLY A 50 10.86 8.43 -14.07
C GLY A 50 10.84 7.76 -12.71
N GLY A 51 11.95 7.77 -11.95
CA GLY A 51 12.02 7.14 -10.63
C GLY A 51 10.94 7.63 -9.65
N VAL A 52 10.59 8.93 -9.73
CA VAL A 52 9.51 9.51 -8.91
C VAL A 52 8.14 8.98 -9.34
N TRP A 53 7.91 8.85 -10.65
CA TRP A 53 6.65 8.29 -11.19
C TRP A 53 6.46 6.84 -10.77
N LEU A 54 7.54 6.05 -10.78
CA LEU A 54 7.51 4.67 -10.34
C LEU A 54 7.14 4.56 -8.86
N GLY A 55 7.64 5.44 -7.99
CA GLY A 55 7.24 5.49 -6.59
C GLY A 55 5.74 5.78 -6.40
N ILE A 56 5.21 6.75 -7.14
CA ILE A 56 3.78 7.11 -7.09
C ILE A 56 2.91 5.94 -7.58
N VAL A 57 3.28 5.32 -8.70
CA VAL A 57 2.54 4.18 -9.28
C VAL A 57 2.66 2.94 -8.39
N ALA A 58 3.81 2.70 -7.76
CA ALA A 58 3.97 1.62 -6.80
C ALA A 58 3.06 1.83 -5.58
N LEU A 59 2.99 3.04 -5.05
CA LEU A 59 2.06 3.39 -3.96
C LEU A 59 0.60 3.19 -4.38
N ALA A 60 0.24 3.68 -5.56
CA ALA A 60 -1.10 3.50 -6.13
C ALA A 60 -1.46 2.01 -6.26
N SER A 61 -0.52 1.20 -6.76
CA SER A 61 -0.70 -0.25 -6.92
C SER A 61 -0.82 -0.97 -5.58
N ALA A 62 -0.06 -0.54 -4.56
CA ALA A 62 -0.17 -1.10 -3.23
C ALA A 62 -1.50 -0.77 -2.56
N ILE A 63 -2.00 0.46 -2.72
CA ILE A 63 -3.34 0.84 -2.27
C ILE A 63 -4.38 -0.03 -2.98
N ASN A 64 -4.30 -0.17 -4.31
CA ASN A 64 -5.22 -1.02 -5.07
C ASN A 64 -5.19 -2.48 -4.58
N ALA A 65 -4.00 -3.06 -4.38
CA ALA A 65 -3.87 -4.42 -3.85
C ALA A 65 -4.51 -4.56 -2.46
N PHE A 66 -4.32 -3.55 -1.60
CA PHE A 66 -4.95 -3.52 -0.28
C PHE A 66 -6.47 -3.41 -0.32
N VAL A 67 -6.96 -2.58 -1.23
CA VAL A 67 -8.38 -2.35 -1.43
C VAL A 67 -9.07 -3.54 -2.10
N ALA A 68 -8.36 -4.31 -2.93
CA ALA A 68 -8.83 -5.55 -3.54
C ALA A 68 -9.07 -6.67 -2.53
N LEU A 69 -8.28 -6.74 -1.44
CA LEU A 69 -8.58 -7.67 -0.33
C LEU A 69 -9.95 -7.38 0.31
N GLY A 70 -10.32 -6.10 0.47
CA GLY A 70 -11.63 -5.72 1.00
C GLY A 70 -12.77 -6.03 0.02
N GLU A 71 -12.48 -6.02 -1.29
CA GLU A 71 -13.45 -6.33 -2.34
C GLU A 71 -13.95 -7.76 -2.26
N THR A 72 -13.04 -8.72 -2.08
CA THR A 72 -13.39 -10.15 -2.06
C THR A 72 -14.33 -10.47 -0.90
N VAL A 73 -14.20 -9.76 0.23
CA VAL A 73 -15.13 -9.88 1.37
C VAL A 73 -16.49 -9.25 1.05
N ILE A 74 -16.52 -8.05 0.46
CA ILE A 74 -17.76 -7.33 0.14
C ILE A 74 -18.54 -8.01 -1.00
N MET A 75 -17.85 -8.55 -2.00
CA MET A 75 -18.45 -9.24 -3.15
C MET A 75 -19.29 -10.45 -2.73
N VAL A 76 -18.94 -11.12 -1.64
CA VAL A 76 -19.70 -12.27 -1.11
C VAL A 76 -21.00 -11.81 -0.43
N GLN A 77 -21.07 -10.58 0.10
CA GLN A 77 -22.20 -10.12 0.91
C GLN A 77 -23.19 -9.18 0.19
N ARG A 78 -22.76 -8.28 -0.72
CA ARG A 78 -23.64 -7.30 -1.40
C ARG A 78 -23.10 -6.87 -2.79
N PRO A 79 -23.40 -7.59 -3.89
CA PRO A 79 -22.85 -7.29 -5.23
C PRO A 79 -23.25 -5.91 -5.80
N HIS A 80 -24.44 -5.40 -5.46
CA HIS A 80 -24.91 -4.10 -5.95
C HIS A 80 -24.10 -2.90 -5.43
N LEU A 81 -23.55 -2.98 -4.22
CA LEU A 81 -22.71 -1.91 -3.65
C LEU A 81 -21.34 -1.86 -4.36
N ASN A 82 -20.82 -3.00 -4.80
CA ASN A 82 -19.56 -3.02 -5.52
C ASN A 82 -19.68 -2.35 -6.90
N LEU A 83 -20.79 -2.55 -7.61
CA LEU A 83 -21.05 -1.88 -8.89
C LEU A 83 -21.11 -0.36 -8.74
N LEU A 84 -21.73 0.14 -7.66
CA LEU A 84 -21.81 1.58 -7.40
C LEU A 84 -20.43 2.17 -7.05
N HIS A 85 -19.61 1.47 -6.28
CA HIS A 85 -18.25 1.93 -6.01
C HIS A 85 -17.38 1.95 -7.27
N SER A 86 -17.49 0.91 -8.10
CA SER A 86 -16.74 0.83 -9.37
C SER A 86 -17.16 1.90 -10.38
N SER A 87 -18.43 2.30 -10.41
CA SER A 87 -18.86 3.40 -11.28
C SER A 87 -18.29 4.74 -10.81
N ILE A 88 -18.34 5.01 -9.50
CA ILE A 88 -17.77 6.24 -8.90
C ILE A 88 -16.27 6.31 -9.17
N THR A 89 -15.53 5.22 -8.93
CA THR A 89 -14.07 5.22 -9.16
C THR A 89 -13.73 5.35 -10.64
N CYS A 90 -14.52 4.76 -11.54
CA CYS A 90 -14.37 4.96 -12.99
C CYS A 90 -14.56 6.42 -13.38
N THR A 91 -15.59 7.09 -12.88
CA THR A 91 -15.81 8.52 -13.14
C THR A 91 -14.68 9.38 -12.59
N VAL A 92 -14.22 9.10 -11.37
CA VAL A 92 -13.09 9.80 -10.74
C VAL A 92 -11.79 9.57 -11.52
N ALA A 93 -11.56 8.36 -12.03
CA ALA A 93 -10.40 8.04 -12.87
C ALA A 93 -10.44 8.79 -14.20
N ALA A 94 -11.57 8.76 -14.90
CA ALA A 94 -11.72 9.47 -16.17
C ALA A 94 -11.54 10.98 -15.98
N ALA A 95 -12.22 11.58 -15.00
CA ALA A 95 -12.10 13.01 -14.71
C ALA A 95 -10.68 13.39 -14.27
N GLY A 96 -10.08 12.58 -13.40
CA GLY A 96 -8.71 12.75 -12.92
C GLY A 96 -7.71 12.73 -14.07
N LEU A 97 -7.70 11.67 -14.89
CA LEU A 97 -6.79 11.53 -16.02
C LEU A 97 -6.97 12.64 -17.04
N LEU A 98 -8.21 12.95 -17.45
CA LEU A 98 -8.49 13.98 -18.46
C LEU A 98 -8.10 15.39 -17.99
N TRP A 99 -8.06 15.64 -16.68
CA TRP A 99 -7.71 16.95 -16.13
C TRP A 99 -6.24 17.08 -15.72
N LEU A 100 -5.65 16.03 -15.16
CA LEU A 100 -4.26 16.04 -14.68
C LEU A 100 -3.24 15.87 -15.81
N ILE A 101 -3.52 15.02 -16.81
CA ILE A 101 -2.60 14.78 -17.93
C ILE A 101 -2.27 16.08 -18.70
N PRO A 102 -3.24 16.89 -19.15
CA PRO A 102 -2.92 18.11 -19.90
C PRO A 102 -2.21 19.18 -19.06
N ARG A 103 -2.31 19.13 -17.72
CA ARG A 103 -1.69 20.13 -16.83
C ARG A 103 -0.29 19.73 -16.34
N PHE A 104 -0.07 18.44 -16.09
CA PHE A 104 1.13 17.94 -15.43
C PHE A 104 1.86 16.83 -16.22
N GLY A 105 1.41 16.51 -17.44
CA GLY A 105 2.00 15.47 -18.28
C GLY A 105 2.05 14.11 -17.59
N VAL A 106 3.24 13.51 -17.55
CA VAL A 106 3.47 12.17 -16.98
C VAL A 106 3.24 12.13 -15.46
N MET A 107 3.58 13.21 -14.74
CA MET A 107 3.23 13.33 -13.32
C MET A 107 1.71 13.30 -13.13
N GLY A 108 0.98 13.98 -14.02
CA GLY A 108 -0.48 13.97 -14.05
C GLY A 108 -1.05 12.57 -14.26
N ALA A 109 -0.47 11.78 -15.16
CA ALA A 109 -0.88 10.40 -15.35
C ALA A 109 -0.68 9.55 -14.09
N ALA A 110 0.48 9.67 -13.42
CA ALA A 110 0.76 8.92 -12.19
C ALA A 110 -0.22 9.26 -11.06
N PHE A 111 -0.51 10.55 -10.84
CA PHE A 111 -1.50 10.98 -9.85
C PHE A 111 -2.95 10.64 -10.27
N GLY A 112 -3.24 10.64 -11.57
CA GLY A 112 -4.53 10.21 -12.11
C GLY A 112 -4.83 8.73 -11.86
N ILE A 113 -3.80 7.89 -11.67
CA ILE A 113 -3.93 6.50 -11.22
C ILE A 113 -4.07 6.43 -9.69
N LEU A 114 -3.29 7.22 -8.95
CA LEU A 114 -3.30 7.20 -7.48
C LEU A 114 -4.65 7.65 -6.90
N LEU A 115 -5.22 8.73 -7.44
CA LEU A 115 -6.39 9.41 -6.88
C LEU A 115 -7.64 8.50 -6.84
N PRO A 116 -8.01 7.77 -7.91
CA PRO A 116 -9.12 6.82 -7.89
C PRO A 116 -8.94 5.71 -6.84
N TYR A 117 -7.74 5.16 -6.68
CA TYR A 117 -7.49 4.11 -5.69
C TYR A 117 -7.56 4.61 -4.25
N VAL A 118 -7.11 5.85 -4.00
CA VAL A 118 -7.30 6.49 -2.70
C VAL A 118 -8.79 6.68 -2.42
N VAL A 119 -9.56 7.21 -3.38
CA VAL A 119 -11.01 7.38 -3.24
C VAL A 119 -11.71 6.04 -3.02
N GLN A 120 -11.34 5.00 -3.79
CA GLN A 120 -11.85 3.64 -3.63
C GLN A 120 -11.56 3.08 -2.24
N GLY A 121 -10.35 3.29 -1.74
CA GLY A 121 -9.96 2.87 -0.40
C GLY A 121 -10.76 3.57 0.70
N ILE A 122 -10.99 4.88 0.58
CA ILE A 122 -11.81 5.65 1.53
C ILE A 122 -13.28 5.20 1.48
N LEU A 123 -13.86 5.08 0.28
CA LEU A 123 -15.24 4.60 0.11
C LEU A 123 -15.42 3.21 0.71
N ARG A 124 -14.51 2.28 0.43
CA ARG A 124 -14.61 0.92 0.97
C ARG A 124 -14.37 0.87 2.47
N TYR A 125 -13.41 1.62 3.00
CA TYR A 125 -13.20 1.72 4.45
C TYR A 125 -14.43 2.27 5.17
N THR A 126 -15.05 3.32 4.61
CA THR A 126 -16.27 3.91 5.17
C THR A 126 -17.45 2.94 5.08
N THR A 127 -17.64 2.24 3.96
CA THR A 127 -18.67 1.19 3.86
C THR A 127 -18.44 0.05 4.82
N LEU A 128 -17.20 -0.41 5.01
CA LEU A 128 -16.89 -1.48 5.97
C LEU A 128 -17.23 -1.06 7.40
N ARG A 129 -16.91 0.19 7.75
CA ARG A 129 -17.19 0.75 9.07
C ARG A 129 -18.69 0.96 9.32
N TRP A 130 -19.41 1.50 8.34
CA TRP A 130 -20.82 1.87 8.47
C TRP A 130 -21.79 0.69 8.26
N VAL A 131 -21.52 -0.19 7.30
CA VAL A 131 -22.42 -1.30 6.95
C VAL A 131 -22.18 -2.52 7.83
N PHE A 132 -20.91 -2.83 8.13
CA PHE A 132 -20.55 -4.04 8.88
C PHE A 132 -20.28 -3.81 10.37
N HIS A 133 -20.39 -2.57 10.88
CA HIS A 133 -20.11 -2.22 12.27
C HIS A 133 -18.80 -2.82 12.81
N TRP A 134 -17.82 -2.99 11.92
CA TRP A 134 -16.60 -3.71 12.24
C TRP A 134 -15.79 -2.90 13.23
N LYS A 135 -15.68 -3.40 14.47
CA LYS A 135 -14.98 -2.77 15.58
C LYS A 135 -13.50 -2.58 15.20
N ASP A 136 -12.99 -1.37 15.41
CA ASP A 136 -11.70 -0.86 14.91
C ASP A 136 -10.54 -1.88 14.95
N SER A 137 -10.33 -2.61 13.85
CA SER A 137 -9.19 -3.53 13.67
C SER A 137 -7.87 -2.80 13.33
N TRP A 138 -7.83 -1.49 13.60
CA TRP A 138 -6.67 -0.62 13.38
C TRP A 138 -5.47 -0.98 14.26
N SER A 139 -5.69 -1.67 15.39
CA SER A 139 -4.60 -2.12 16.25
C SER A 139 -3.66 -3.12 15.56
N ASP A 140 -4.20 -4.01 14.71
CA ASP A 140 -3.42 -5.07 14.06
C ASP A 140 -2.64 -4.59 12.83
N ILE A 141 -3.03 -3.45 12.26
CA ILE A 141 -2.46 -2.86 11.03
C ILE A 141 -1.35 -1.84 11.36
N ARG A 142 -1.32 -1.30 12.58
CA ARG A 142 -0.28 -0.36 13.04
C ARG A 142 1.15 -0.92 13.03
N PRO A 143 1.43 -2.18 13.42
CA PRO A 143 2.80 -2.70 13.49
C PRO A 143 3.60 -2.57 12.18
N PRO A 144 3.09 -3.01 11.00
CA PRO A 144 3.85 -2.85 9.74
C PRO A 144 4.04 -1.38 9.34
N LEU A 145 3.07 -0.49 9.63
CA LEU A 145 3.19 0.94 9.34
C LEU A 145 4.26 1.62 10.21
N ILE A 146 4.31 1.30 11.50
CA ILE A 146 5.34 1.81 12.42
C ILE A 146 6.71 1.27 12.02
N ALA A 147 6.81 -0.01 11.67
CA ALA A 147 8.05 -0.61 11.17
C ALA A 147 8.55 0.11 9.92
N ALA A 148 7.68 0.32 8.92
CA ALA A 148 8.04 1.09 7.72
C ALA A 148 8.45 2.53 8.04
N GLY A 149 7.76 3.22 8.95
CA GLY A 149 8.11 4.56 9.38
C GLY A 149 9.50 4.65 10.03
N ILE A 150 9.83 3.70 10.91
CA ILE A 150 11.15 3.61 11.55
C ILE A 150 12.22 3.28 10.51
N ALA A 151 11.96 2.35 9.59
CA ALA A 151 12.89 1.96 8.53
C ALA A 151 13.12 3.09 7.50
N LEU A 152 12.17 4.01 7.35
CA LEU A 152 12.29 5.16 6.46
C LEU A 152 13.37 6.15 6.91
N ILE A 153 13.54 6.33 8.23
CA ILE A 153 14.50 7.29 8.81
C ILE A 153 15.94 7.00 8.35
N PRO A 154 16.52 5.81 8.60
CA PRO A 154 17.88 5.50 8.16
C PRO A 154 17.98 5.47 6.63
N ALA A 155 16.94 5.04 5.91
CA ALA A 155 16.93 5.06 4.46
C ALA A 155 17.07 6.47 3.88
N LEU A 156 16.35 7.45 4.45
CA LEU A 156 16.44 8.85 4.06
C LEU A 156 17.80 9.46 4.44
N VAL A 157 18.33 9.12 5.62
CA VAL A 157 19.68 9.53 6.03
C VAL A 157 20.73 9.01 5.05
N CYS A 158 20.73 7.71 4.72
CA CYS A 158 21.66 7.17 3.72
C CYS A 158 21.53 7.87 2.36
N ARG A 159 20.31 8.29 1.99
CA ARG A 159 20.06 8.99 0.72
C ARG A 159 20.56 10.44 0.71
N THR A 160 20.61 11.13 1.86
CA THR A 160 21.16 12.50 1.92
C THR A 160 22.68 12.50 1.94
N PHE A 161 23.31 11.47 2.53
CA PHE A 161 24.77 11.36 2.62
C PHE A 161 25.43 10.78 1.34
N LEU A 162 24.74 9.90 0.60
CA LEU A 162 25.26 9.30 -0.63
C LEU A 162 24.48 9.79 -1.86
N GLY A 163 25.19 10.40 -2.80
CA GLY A 163 24.63 10.79 -4.10
C GLY A 163 24.57 9.65 -5.10
N GLY A 164 23.76 9.83 -6.14
CA GLY A 164 23.74 8.95 -7.32
C GLY A 164 23.17 7.55 -7.08
N ILE A 165 23.62 6.59 -7.89
CA ILE A 165 23.15 5.20 -7.89
C ILE A 165 23.48 4.51 -6.56
N ALA A 166 24.66 4.77 -6.01
CA ALA A 166 25.08 4.21 -4.72
C ALA A 166 24.13 4.62 -3.59
N GLY A 167 23.71 5.88 -3.53
CA GLY A 167 22.72 6.34 -2.53
C GLY A 167 21.35 5.69 -2.67
N GLN A 168 20.89 5.44 -3.91
CA GLN A 168 19.62 4.76 -4.17
C GLN A 168 19.65 3.29 -3.74
N VAL A 169 20.73 2.58 -4.05
CA VAL A 169 20.90 1.16 -3.66
C VAL A 169 21.10 1.02 -2.16
N VAL A 170 21.95 1.86 -1.55
CA VAL A 170 22.23 1.81 -0.10
C VAL A 170 21.00 2.19 0.71
N SER A 171 20.22 3.19 0.29
CA SER A 171 18.97 3.55 0.99
C SER A 171 17.91 2.46 0.92
N ALA A 172 17.74 1.81 -0.23
CA ALA A 172 16.84 0.67 -0.37
C ALA A 172 17.31 -0.54 0.45
N ALA A 173 18.62 -0.84 0.45
CA ALA A 173 19.20 -1.91 1.25
C ALA A 173 19.05 -1.64 2.75
N ALA A 174 19.29 -0.40 3.20
CA ALA A 174 19.11 0.01 4.59
C ALA A 174 17.64 -0.11 5.03
N PHE A 175 16.69 0.31 4.18
CA PHE A 175 15.26 0.12 4.43
C PHE A 175 14.93 -1.36 4.61
N LEU A 176 15.34 -2.21 3.66
CA LEU A 176 15.06 -3.65 3.69
C LEU A 176 15.70 -4.34 4.90
N ALA A 177 16.92 -3.95 5.29
CA ALA A 177 17.59 -4.49 6.46
C ALA A 177 16.82 -4.17 7.75
N VAL A 178 16.48 -2.89 7.96
CA VAL A 178 15.77 -2.47 9.19
C VAL A 178 14.35 -3.05 9.22
N PHE A 179 13.63 -2.99 8.10
CA PHE A 179 12.29 -3.54 7.99
C PHE A 179 12.29 -5.07 8.13
N GLY A 180 13.27 -5.77 7.57
CA GLY A 180 13.42 -7.21 7.68
C GLY A 180 13.76 -7.68 9.10
N VAL A 181 14.61 -6.95 9.83
CA VAL A 181 14.87 -7.21 11.25
C VAL A 181 13.60 -7.03 12.08
N GLN A 182 12.84 -5.96 11.84
CA GLN A 182 11.57 -5.72 12.53
C GLN A 182 10.52 -6.79 12.20
N TRP A 183 10.47 -7.25 10.95
CA TRP A 183 9.63 -8.38 10.54
C TRP A 183 9.99 -9.62 11.35
N LEU A 184 11.27 -10.00 11.35
CA LEU A 184 11.76 -11.20 12.04
C LEU A 184 11.45 -11.14 13.53
N GLN A 185 11.73 -10.01 14.19
CA GLN A 185 11.40 -9.79 15.60
C GLN A 185 9.89 -9.93 15.88
N HIS A 186 9.04 -9.36 15.03
CA HIS A 186 7.60 -9.46 15.17
C HIS A 186 7.10 -10.91 15.01
N HIS A 187 7.66 -11.68 14.07
CA HIS A 187 7.30 -13.08 13.86
C HIS A 187 7.83 -14.01 14.96
N ILE A 188 9.01 -13.73 15.53
CA ILE A 188 9.58 -14.48 16.65
C ILE A 188 8.75 -14.25 17.92
N HIS A 189 8.46 -13.00 18.28
CA HIS A 189 7.62 -12.67 19.44
C HIS A 189 6.19 -13.24 19.34
N ARG A 190 5.69 -13.46 18.12
CA ARG A 190 4.38 -14.07 17.88
C ARG A 190 4.41 -15.60 18.00
N LYS A 191 5.56 -16.25 17.80
CA LYS A 191 5.74 -17.69 18.04
C LYS A 191 5.77 -18.00 19.54
N ASP A 192 6.43 -17.16 20.34
CA ASP A 192 6.52 -17.34 21.80
C ASP A 192 5.19 -17.12 22.56
N LYS A 193 4.21 -16.48 21.91
CA LYS A 193 2.87 -16.23 22.50
C LYS A 193 1.83 -17.30 22.18
N ARG A 194 2.19 -18.40 21.53
CA ARG A 194 1.30 -19.56 21.36
C ARG A 194 1.62 -20.59 22.46
N PRO A 195 0.70 -20.85 23.42
CA PRO A 195 0.81 -22.03 24.28
C PRO A 195 0.67 -23.31 23.46
#